data_AF-A0A0N8Q9M6-F1
#
_entry.id   AF-A0A0N8Q9M6-F1
#
_cell.length_a   1.000
_cell.length_b   1.000
_cell.length_c   1.000
_cell.angle_alpha   90.00
_cell.angle_beta   90.00
_cell.angle_gamma   90.00
#
_symmetry.space_group_name_H-M   'P 1'
#
loop_
_entity.id
_entity.type
_entity.pdbx_description
1 polymer ?
#
loop_
_entity_poly.entity_id
_entity_poly.type
_entity_poly.pdbx_seq_one_letter_code
_entity_poly.pdbx_strand_id
1 'polypeptide(L)'
;MISACSALCAGQVRLTATLETGDLRDSQMILDACRDAIVSGADFIKTSTGKAARHVTPQAARIMLESIADVGGQVGLKVAGGIRTFEEARVYMALVRARFGLQWINAGRFRLGGSSVLDDLLARLGLLESHGGGDGF
;
A
#
# COMPACT_ATOMS: atom_id res chain seq x y z
N MET A 1 -11.12 15.31 -10.06
CA MET A 1 -9.85 15.76 -9.43
C MET A 1 -8.67 14.87 -9.84
N ILE A 2 -8.71 13.55 -9.59
CA ILE A 2 -7.61 12.63 -9.98
C ILE A 2 -7.29 12.72 -11.48
N SER A 3 -8.30 12.72 -12.35
CA SER A 3 -8.12 12.87 -13.80
C SER A 3 -7.41 14.16 -14.20
N ALA A 4 -7.70 15.27 -13.51
CA ALA A 4 -7.01 16.54 -13.74
C ALA A 4 -5.54 16.47 -13.30
N CYS A 5 -5.25 15.84 -12.15
CA CYS A 5 -3.87 15.61 -11.72
C CYS A 5 -3.11 14.68 -12.69
N SER A 6 -3.76 13.60 -13.14
CA SER A 6 -3.18 12.67 -14.11
C SER A 6 -2.86 13.36 -15.44
N ALA A 7 -3.73 14.24 -15.92
CA ALA A 7 -3.50 15.02 -17.14
C ALA A 7 -2.27 15.93 -16.99
N LEU A 8 -2.11 16.58 -15.83
CA LEU A 8 -0.94 17.41 -15.54
C LEU A 8 0.36 16.61 -15.41
N CYS A 9 0.29 15.35 -14.94
CA CYS A 9 1.45 14.46 -14.91
C CYS A 9 1.92 14.02 -16.30
N ALA A 10 1.01 14.00 -17.30
CA ALA A 10 1.30 13.68 -18.71
C ALA A 10 2.17 12.42 -18.93
N GLY A 11 2.04 11.41 -18.06
CA GLY A 11 2.85 10.18 -18.10
C GLY A 11 4.33 10.35 -17.75
N GLN A 12 4.79 11.55 -17.38
CA GLN A 12 6.17 11.82 -16.99
C GLN A 12 6.50 11.33 -15.58
N VAL A 13 5.47 11.31 -14.71
CA VAL A 13 5.57 10.84 -13.33
C VAL A 13 4.41 9.91 -13.01
N ARG A 14 4.64 8.95 -12.12
CA ARG A 14 3.61 8.01 -11.68
C ARG A 14 2.73 8.61 -10.59
N LEU A 15 1.44 8.74 -10.84
CA LEU A 15 0.45 9.25 -9.91
C LEU A 15 0.01 8.16 -8.92
N THR A 16 0.06 8.47 -7.62
CA THR A 16 -0.45 7.58 -6.57
C THR A 16 -1.68 8.21 -5.91
N ALA A 17 -2.85 7.59 -6.05
CA ALA A 17 -4.07 8.01 -5.38
C ALA A 17 -4.15 7.37 -3.98
N THR A 18 -4.20 8.19 -2.93
CA THR A 18 -4.41 7.69 -1.55
C THR A 18 -5.90 7.67 -1.24
N LEU A 19 -6.44 6.51 -0.88
CA LEU A 19 -7.88 6.29 -0.71
C LEU A 19 -8.35 6.40 0.74
N GLU A 20 -7.41 6.39 1.70
CA GLU A 20 -7.69 6.42 3.14
C GLU A 20 -8.65 5.29 3.58
N THR A 21 -8.36 4.07 3.15
CA THR A 21 -9.20 2.88 3.37
C THR A 21 -9.43 2.55 4.85
N GLY A 22 -8.62 3.08 5.77
CA GLY A 22 -8.84 2.93 7.21
C GLY A 22 -10.07 3.69 7.71
N ASP A 23 -10.49 4.73 7.00
CA ASP A 23 -11.69 5.52 7.31
C ASP A 23 -12.90 5.15 6.43
N LEU A 24 -12.65 4.51 5.28
CA LEU A 24 -13.68 3.84 4.49
C LEU A 24 -14.07 2.52 5.17
N ARG A 25 -15.02 2.59 6.11
CA ARG A 25 -15.45 1.47 6.96
C ARG A 25 -16.21 0.37 6.22
N ASP A 26 -16.59 0.61 4.97
CA ASP A 26 -17.44 -0.27 4.17
C ASP A 26 -16.68 -0.82 2.95
N SER A 27 -16.88 -2.12 2.67
CA SER A 27 -16.17 -2.80 1.58
C SER A 27 -16.57 -2.29 0.19
N GLN A 28 -17.84 -1.91 0.01
CA GLN A 28 -18.34 -1.33 -1.22
C GLN A 28 -17.75 0.07 -1.43
N MET A 29 -17.63 0.88 -0.38
CA MET A 29 -16.95 2.19 -0.47
C MET A 29 -15.48 2.07 -0.89
N ILE A 30 -14.76 1.08 -0.35
CA ILE A 30 -13.37 0.82 -0.78
C ILE A 30 -13.34 0.41 -2.25
N LEU A 31 -14.24 -0.47 -2.68
CA LEU A 31 -14.32 -0.93 -4.07
C LEU A 31 -14.60 0.24 -5.03
N ASP A 32 -15.57 1.08 -4.72
CA ASP A 32 -15.96 2.23 -5.54
C ASP A 32 -14.81 3.24 -5.62
N ALA A 33 -14.17 3.56 -4.50
CA ALA A 33 -13.00 4.43 -4.46
C ALA A 33 -11.82 3.88 -5.29
N CYS A 34 -11.60 2.55 -5.29
CA CYS A 34 -10.59 1.92 -6.14
C CYS A 34 -10.92 2.08 -7.61
N ARG A 35 -12.16 1.77 -8.01
CA ARG A 35 -12.62 1.89 -9.40
C ARG A 35 -12.49 3.31 -9.91
N ASP A 36 -12.97 4.28 -9.15
CA ASP A 36 -12.91 5.70 -9.50
C ASP A 36 -11.46 6.18 -9.68
N ALA A 37 -10.56 5.78 -8.77
CA ALA A 37 -9.15 6.14 -8.87
C ALA A 37 -8.46 5.52 -10.09
N ILE A 38 -8.74 4.24 -10.37
CA ILE A 38 -8.18 3.52 -11.53
C ILE A 38 -8.66 4.14 -12.83
N VAL A 39 -9.98 4.32 -13.00
CA VAL A 39 -10.59 4.91 -14.20
C VAL A 39 -10.13 6.36 -14.40
N SER A 40 -9.85 7.08 -13.32
CA SER A 40 -9.33 8.44 -13.37
C SER A 40 -7.84 8.54 -13.69
N GLY A 41 -7.12 7.43 -13.92
CA GLY A 41 -5.73 7.43 -14.38
C GLY A 41 -4.68 7.29 -13.28
N ALA A 42 -5.01 6.72 -12.11
CA ALA A 42 -3.99 6.44 -11.09
C ALA A 42 -3.05 5.30 -11.50
N ASP A 43 -1.73 5.52 -11.47
CA ASP A 43 -0.72 4.47 -11.69
C ASP A 43 -0.53 3.55 -10.49
N PHE A 44 -0.85 4.06 -9.31
CA PHE A 44 -0.91 3.34 -8.04
C PHE A 44 -2.13 3.78 -7.25
N ILE A 45 -2.77 2.82 -6.60
CA ILE A 45 -3.69 3.09 -5.49
C ILE A 45 -3.00 2.79 -4.16
N LYS A 46 -3.22 3.65 -3.17
CA LYS A 46 -2.56 3.62 -1.86
C LYS A 46 -3.60 3.57 -0.75
N THR A 47 -3.34 2.73 0.24
CA THR A 47 -4.28 2.47 1.35
C THR A 47 -4.52 3.71 2.22
N SER A 48 -3.47 4.31 2.80
CA SER A 48 -3.61 5.40 3.78
C SER A 48 -2.54 6.48 3.64
N THR A 49 -2.76 7.64 4.26
CA THR A 49 -1.73 8.69 4.38
C THR A 49 -0.64 8.33 5.39
N GLY A 50 -0.91 7.42 6.32
CA GLY A 50 -0.04 7.11 7.46
C GLY A 50 -0.16 8.08 8.63
N LYS A 51 -1.14 8.98 8.59
CA LYS A 51 -1.43 9.96 9.66
C LYS A 51 -2.71 9.64 10.44
N ALA A 52 -3.58 8.78 9.89
CA ALA A 52 -4.82 8.38 10.53
C ALA A 52 -4.56 7.41 11.69
N ALA A 53 -5.42 7.44 12.70
CA ALA A 53 -5.36 6.53 13.85
C ALA A 53 -5.68 5.08 13.49
N ARG A 54 -6.41 4.85 12.38
CA ARG A 54 -6.76 3.52 11.90
C ARG A 54 -5.73 3.00 10.91
N HIS A 55 -5.16 1.86 11.27
CA HIS A 55 -4.17 1.15 10.45
C HIS A 55 -4.80 0.48 9.23
N VAL A 56 -3.96 0.20 8.24
CA VAL A 56 -4.35 -0.58 7.06
C VAL A 56 -4.71 -2.02 7.45
N THR A 57 -5.81 -2.56 6.91
CA THR A 57 -6.23 -3.93 7.17
C THR A 57 -5.92 -4.86 5.99
N PRO A 58 -5.63 -6.15 6.23
CA PRO A 58 -5.50 -7.15 5.16
C PRO A 58 -6.75 -7.28 4.28
N GLN A 59 -7.94 -7.06 4.86
CA GLN A 59 -9.21 -7.05 4.13
C GLN A 59 -9.26 -5.92 3.09
N ALA A 60 -8.92 -4.69 3.50
CA ALA A 60 -8.89 -3.55 2.58
C ALA A 60 -7.88 -3.79 1.45
N ALA A 61 -6.69 -4.30 1.77
CA ALA A 61 -5.68 -4.64 0.76
C ALA A 61 -6.19 -5.70 -0.23
N ARG A 62 -6.96 -6.70 0.23
CA ARG A 62 -7.57 -7.71 -0.65
C ARG A 62 -8.58 -7.09 -1.62
N ILE A 63 -9.47 -6.22 -1.13
CA ILE A 63 -10.46 -5.52 -1.98
C ILE A 63 -9.75 -4.68 -3.05
N MET A 64 -8.69 -3.97 -2.67
CA MET A 64 -7.87 -3.19 -3.61
C MET A 64 -7.20 -4.08 -4.66
N LEU A 65 -6.68 -5.25 -4.28
CA LEU A 65 -6.08 -6.21 -5.20
C LEU A 65 -7.09 -6.78 -6.20
N GLU A 66 -8.32 -7.09 -5.76
CA GLU A 66 -9.38 -7.51 -6.68
C GLU A 66 -9.75 -6.39 -7.65
N SER A 67 -9.88 -5.15 -7.16
CA SER A 67 -10.17 -3.99 -8.02
C SER A 67 -9.09 -3.77 -9.09
N ILE A 68 -7.83 -3.99 -8.75
CA ILE A 68 -6.70 -3.94 -9.71
C ILE A 68 -6.78 -5.07 -10.72
N ALA A 69 -7.21 -6.26 -10.30
CA ALA A 69 -7.31 -7.41 -11.18
C ALA A 69 -8.46 -7.30 -12.18
N ASP A 70 -9.59 -6.70 -11.77
CA ASP A 70 -10.74 -6.43 -12.64
C ASP A 70 -10.36 -5.61 -13.89
N VAL A 71 -9.30 -4.80 -13.80
CA VAL A 71 -8.77 -3.98 -14.91
C VAL A 71 -7.50 -4.57 -15.54
N GLY A 72 -7.22 -5.86 -15.33
CA GLY A 72 -6.10 -6.55 -15.94
C GLY A 72 -4.74 -6.35 -15.26
N GLY A 73 -4.71 -5.85 -14.01
CA GLY A 73 -3.49 -5.84 -13.21
C GLY A 73 -2.45 -4.78 -13.59
N GLN A 74 -2.89 -3.69 -14.24
CA GLN A 74 -1.97 -2.64 -14.72
C GLN A 74 -1.68 -1.54 -13.70
N VAL A 75 -2.55 -1.34 -12.70
CA VAL A 75 -2.35 -0.36 -11.63
C VAL A 75 -1.59 -1.00 -10.46
N GLY A 76 -0.62 -0.29 -9.88
CA GLY A 76 0.13 -0.80 -8.74
C GLY A 76 -0.60 -0.64 -7.40
N LEU A 77 -0.18 -1.41 -6.40
CA LEU A 77 -0.63 -1.27 -5.02
C LEU A 77 0.48 -0.70 -4.13
N LYS A 78 0.18 0.35 -3.37
CA LYS A 78 1.03 0.83 -2.28
C LYS A 78 0.33 0.67 -0.93
N VAL A 79 0.81 -0.27 -0.12
CA VAL A 79 0.28 -0.47 1.23
C VAL A 79 1.06 0.43 2.19
N ALA A 80 0.36 1.32 2.87
CA ALA A 80 0.93 2.24 3.84
C ALA A 80 0.03 2.38 5.08
N GLY A 81 0.63 2.82 6.18
CA GLY A 81 -0.05 3.17 7.43
C GLY A 81 -0.02 2.05 8.47
N GLY A 82 0.97 2.12 9.37
CA GLY A 82 1.07 1.23 10.51
C GLY A 82 1.86 -0.05 10.29
N ILE A 83 2.55 -0.22 9.16
CA ILE A 83 3.46 -1.35 8.96
C ILE A 83 4.78 -1.03 9.64
N ARG A 84 5.07 -1.72 10.73
CA ARG A 84 6.24 -1.50 11.60
C ARG A 84 7.23 -2.65 11.56
N THR A 85 6.77 -3.86 11.27
CA THR A 85 7.63 -5.07 11.30
C THR A 85 7.66 -5.80 9.95
N PHE A 86 8.69 -6.60 9.75
CA PHE A 86 8.80 -7.52 8.62
C PHE A 86 7.62 -8.49 8.55
N GLU A 87 7.14 -8.99 9.68
CA GLU A 87 6.05 -9.96 9.77
C GLU A 87 4.74 -9.34 9.27
N GLU A 88 4.45 -8.11 9.67
CA GLU A 88 3.32 -7.34 9.15
C GLU A 88 3.46 -7.10 7.64
N ALA A 89 4.65 -6.66 7.19
CA ALA A 89 4.92 -6.47 5.75
C ALA A 89 4.71 -7.77 4.95
N ARG A 90 5.13 -8.90 5.50
CA ARG A 90 5.05 -10.23 4.87
C ARG A 90 3.61 -10.66 4.63
N VAL A 91 2.65 -10.23 5.47
CA VAL A 91 1.21 -10.47 5.24
C VAL A 91 0.78 -9.87 3.91
N TYR A 92 1.10 -8.60 3.66
CA TYR A 92 0.71 -7.93 2.42
C TYR A 92 1.46 -8.47 1.20
N MET A 93 2.74 -8.80 1.34
CA MET A 93 3.50 -9.48 0.29
C MET A 93 2.87 -10.82 -0.08
N ALA A 94 2.40 -11.59 0.92
CA ALA A 94 1.74 -12.87 0.68
C ALA A 94 0.40 -12.71 -0.05
N LEU A 95 -0.39 -11.68 0.29
CA LEU A 95 -1.64 -11.38 -0.42
C LEU A 95 -1.40 -11.04 -1.90
N VAL A 96 -0.42 -10.16 -2.18
CA VAL A 96 -0.05 -9.78 -3.55
C VAL A 96 0.44 -11.00 -4.33
N ARG A 97 1.35 -11.78 -3.73
CA ARG A 97 1.89 -12.99 -4.35
C ARG A 97 0.80 -14.02 -4.62
N ALA A 98 -0.14 -14.20 -3.69
CA ALA A 98 -1.27 -15.12 -3.89
C ALA A 98 -2.17 -14.68 -5.04
N ARG A 99 -2.36 -13.36 -5.23
CA ARG A 99 -3.27 -12.83 -6.25
C ARG A 99 -2.66 -12.72 -7.65
N PHE A 100 -1.41 -12.31 -7.74
CA PHE A 100 -0.75 -11.98 -9.01
C PHE A 100 0.54 -12.75 -9.27
N GLY A 101 1.00 -13.58 -8.33
CA GLY A 101 2.27 -14.30 -8.43
C GLY A 101 3.49 -13.47 -7.98
N LEU A 102 4.65 -14.14 -7.94
CA LEU A 102 5.89 -13.56 -7.43
C LEU A 102 6.41 -12.41 -8.31
N GLN A 103 6.17 -12.47 -9.62
CA GLN A 103 6.59 -11.45 -10.58
C GLN A 103 5.98 -10.07 -10.27
N TRP A 104 4.89 -10.02 -9.52
CA TRP A 104 4.23 -8.78 -9.12
C TRP A 104 4.88 -8.12 -7.89
N ILE A 105 5.81 -8.81 -7.21
CA ILE A 105 6.60 -8.27 -6.11
C ILE A 105 7.81 -7.52 -6.69
N ASN A 106 7.56 -6.34 -7.24
CA ASN A 106 8.59 -5.44 -7.75
C ASN A 106 8.18 -3.97 -7.57
N ALA A 107 9.15 -3.05 -7.62
CA ALA A 107 8.94 -1.62 -7.38
C ALA A 107 7.95 -0.94 -8.37
N GLY A 108 7.71 -1.57 -9.52
CA GLY A 108 6.76 -1.13 -10.54
C GLY A 108 5.30 -1.48 -10.22
N ARG A 109 5.04 -2.46 -9.36
CA ARG A 109 3.71 -2.99 -9.09
C ARG A 109 3.31 -2.98 -7.62
N PHE A 110 4.26 -3.20 -6.71
CA PHE A 110 3.99 -3.27 -5.28
C PHE A 110 4.97 -2.43 -4.48
N ARG A 111 4.45 -1.66 -3.52
CA ARG A 111 5.24 -0.83 -2.61
C ARG A 111 4.72 -0.93 -1.18
N LEU A 112 5.64 -0.98 -0.23
CA LEU A 112 5.34 -0.83 1.20
C LEU A 112 5.73 0.58 1.63
N GLY A 113 4.87 1.23 2.41
CA GLY A 113 5.09 2.57 2.95
C GLY A 113 5.07 2.57 4.47
N GLY A 114 6.24 2.69 5.07
CA GLY A 114 6.43 2.84 6.51
C GLY A 114 7.88 3.22 6.80
N SER A 115 8.10 4.07 7.80
CA SER A 115 9.45 4.44 8.24
C SER A 115 10.02 3.36 9.16
N SER A 116 9.24 2.91 10.16
CA SER A 116 9.70 1.92 11.15
C SER A 116 9.98 0.53 10.59
N VAL A 117 9.35 0.14 9.47
CA VAL A 117 9.64 -1.14 8.83
C VAL A 117 11.07 -1.21 8.28
N LEU A 118 11.66 -0.06 7.90
CA LEU A 118 13.06 -0.03 7.48
C LEU A 118 13.97 -0.38 8.67
N ASP A 119 13.71 0.22 9.83
CA ASP A 119 14.50 -0.02 11.03
C ASP A 119 14.45 -1.49 11.47
N ASP A 120 13.25 -2.10 11.47
CA ASP A 120 13.08 -3.53 11.78
C ASP A 120 13.81 -4.44 10.77
N LEU A 121 13.74 -4.12 9.47
CA LEU A 121 14.45 -4.86 8.43
C LEU A 121 15.97 -4.75 8.61
N LEU A 122 16.51 -3.56 8.88
CA LEU A 122 17.93 -3.35 9.10
C LEU A 122 18.41 -4.07 10.36
N ALA A 123 17.62 -4.05 11.44
CA ALA A 123 17.93 -4.78 12.67
C ALA A 123 18.01 -6.29 12.43
N ARG A 124 17.06 -6.86 11.69
CA ARG A 124 17.07 -8.29 11.31
C ARG A 124 18.24 -8.69 10.43
N LEU A 125 18.75 -7.77 9.61
CA LEU A 125 19.94 -7.96 8.79
C LEU A 125 21.24 -7.72 9.57
N GLY A 126 21.16 -7.33 10.85
CA GLY A 126 22.34 -6.99 11.67
C GLY A 126 23.02 -5.68 11.24
N LEU A 127 22.30 -4.81 10.53
CA LEU A 127 22.80 -3.53 9.99
C LEU A 127 22.38 -2.33 10.85
N LEU A 128 21.49 -2.54 11.81
CA LEU A 128 21.08 -1.56 12.80
C LEU A 128 21.03 -2.24 14.16
N GLU A 129 21.62 -1.61 15.19
CA GLU A 129 21.45 -2.06 16.55
C GLU A 129 19.98 -1.93 16.93
N SER A 130 19.34 -3.03 17.32
CA SER A 130 18.02 -2.96 17.93
C SER A 130 18.15 -2.12 19.18
N HIS A 131 17.60 -0.91 19.17
CA HIS A 131 17.42 -0.16 20.41
C HIS A 131 16.37 -0.95 21.19
N GLY A 132 16.84 -1.89 22.02
CA GLY A 132 16.01 -2.52 23.03
C GLY A 132 15.31 -1.38 23.76
N GLY A 133 13.97 -1.43 23.78
CA GLY A 133 13.19 -0.52 24.58
C GLY A 133 13.79 -0.52 25.98
N GLY A 134 14.28 0.64 26.41
CA GLY A 134 14.73 0.84 27.76
C GLY A 134 13.53 0.70 28.69
N ASP A 135 13.27 -0.51 29.15
CA ASP A 135 12.59 -0.73 30.41
C ASP A 135 13.61 -0.40 31.49
N GLY A 136 13.55 0.84 31.99
CA GLY A 136 14.48 1.35 32.99
C GLY A 136 14.05 2.71 33.52
N PHE A 137 12.91 2.74 34.20
CA PHE A 137 12.71 3.20 35.60
C PHE A 137 11.21 3.17 35.94
#